data_AF-A0A7W7PWB0-F1
#
_entry.id   AF-A0A7W7PWB0-F1
#
_cell.length_a   1.000
_cell.length_b   1.000
_cell.length_c   1.000
_cell.angle_alpha   90.00
_cell.angle_beta   90.00
_cell.angle_gamma   90.00
#
_symmetry.space_group_name_H-M   'P 1'
#
loop_
_entity.id
_entity.type
_entity.pdbx_description
1 polymer ?
#
loop_
_entity_poly.entity_id
_entity_poly.type
_entity_poly.pdbx_seq_one_letter_code
_entity_poly.pdbx_strand_id
1 'polypeptide(L)'
;MQQPDEDPLDFDTSALEDWDEGRARRALSGRHATLYRNHLDIAAKLDQWALTEGRRTDIDARHRAGYVQALGDVAAFLRQTYYLPEGPD
;
A
#
# COMPACT_ATOMS: atom_id res chain seq x y z
N MET A 1 -14.61 9.17 -19.96
CA MET A 1 -13.92 10.35 -19.39
C MET A 1 -12.64 9.83 -18.77
N GLN A 2 -11.47 10.23 -19.27
CA GLN A 2 -10.20 9.92 -18.59
C GLN A 2 -10.22 10.71 -17.27
N GLN A 3 -10.20 9.99 -16.13
CA GLN A 3 -9.79 10.60 -14.87
C GLN A 3 -8.41 11.21 -15.12
N PRO A 4 -8.09 12.42 -14.63
CA PRO A 4 -6.71 12.88 -14.63
C PRO A 4 -5.86 11.76 -14.02
N ASP A 5 -4.74 11.42 -14.64
CA ASP A 5 -3.79 10.43 -14.11
C ASP A 5 -3.30 10.97 -12.76
N GLU A 6 -4.02 10.64 -11.68
CA GLU A 6 -3.56 10.82 -10.31
C GLU A 6 -2.22 10.09 -10.21
N ASP A 7 -1.19 10.77 -9.68
CA ASP A 7 0.12 10.13 -9.54
C ASP A 7 -0.07 8.92 -8.62
N PRO A 8 0.18 7.69 -9.10
CA PRO A 8 -0.01 6.49 -8.30
C PRO A 8 0.86 6.46 -7.04
N LEU A 9 1.88 7.34 -6.96
CA LEU A 9 2.75 7.48 -5.80
C LEU A 9 2.36 8.64 -4.85
N ASP A 10 1.21 9.30 -5.08
CA ASP A 10 0.69 10.36 -4.21
C ASP A 10 0.02 9.78 -2.96
N PHE A 11 0.84 9.26 -2.04
CA PHE A 11 0.41 8.78 -0.72
C PHE A 11 1.43 9.16 0.35
N ASP A 12 1.00 9.12 1.62
CA ASP A 12 1.89 9.38 2.74
C ASP A 12 2.96 8.30 2.86
N THR A 13 4.22 8.72 2.78
CA THR A 13 5.41 7.87 2.84
C THR A 13 6.13 7.96 4.18
N SER A 14 5.68 8.84 5.10
CA SER A 14 6.36 9.12 6.37
C SER A 14 6.45 7.90 7.30
N ALA A 15 5.54 6.95 7.16
CA ALA A 15 5.49 5.72 7.94
C ALA A 15 6.12 4.50 7.22
N LEU A 16 6.69 4.68 6.03
CA LEU A 16 7.31 3.61 5.26
C LEU A 16 8.81 3.55 5.55
N GLU A 17 9.26 2.49 6.22
CA GLU A 17 10.63 2.33 6.71
C GLU A 17 11.71 2.33 5.60
N ASP A 18 11.40 1.71 4.46
CA ASP A 18 12.29 1.54 3.30
C ASP A 18 11.65 2.15 2.04
N TRP A 19 11.03 3.33 2.15
CA TRP A 19 10.52 4.01 0.96
C TRP A 19 11.65 4.51 0.05
N ASP A 20 11.61 4.07 -1.21
CA ASP A 20 12.47 4.57 -2.29
C ASP A 20 11.57 4.90 -3.49
N GLU A 21 11.33 6.19 -3.72
CA GLU A 21 10.53 6.66 -4.85
C GLU A 21 11.15 6.23 -6.18
N GLY A 22 12.47 6.22 -6.31
CA GLY A 22 13.16 5.76 -7.51
C GLY A 22 12.87 4.28 -7.80
N ARG A 23 12.86 3.43 -6.78
CA ARG A 23 12.48 2.02 -6.88
C ARG A 23 11.03 1.85 -7.29
N ALA A 24 10.12 2.62 -6.68
CA ALA A 24 8.71 2.62 -7.03
C ALA A 24 8.47 3.09 -8.49
N ARG A 25 9.13 4.16 -8.94
CA ARG A 25 9.04 4.66 -10.32
C ARG A 25 9.57 3.63 -11.32
N ARG A 26 10.68 2.94 -11.01
CA ARG A 26 11.20 1.82 -11.82
C ARG A 26 10.18 0.67 -11.89
N ALA A 27 9.54 0.32 -10.78
CA ALA A 27 8.50 -0.70 -10.77
C ALA A 27 7.28 -0.33 -11.64
N LEU A 28 6.88 0.96 -11.65
CA LEU A 28 5.76 1.46 -12.48
C LEU A 28 6.06 1.53 -13.98
N SER A 29 7.32 1.62 -14.37
CA SER A 29 7.75 1.63 -15.78
C SER A 29 8.28 0.27 -16.27
N GLY A 30 8.55 -0.66 -15.36
CA GLY A 30 9.13 -1.97 -15.65
C GLY A 30 8.12 -3.06 -16.02
N ARG A 31 8.62 -4.29 -16.12
CA ARG A 31 7.87 -5.50 -16.50
C ARG A 31 6.63 -5.75 -15.62
N HIS A 32 6.73 -5.43 -14.34
CA HIS A 32 5.68 -5.67 -13.36
C HIS A 32 4.76 -4.46 -13.11
N ALA A 33 4.78 -3.44 -13.98
CA ALA A 33 4.02 -2.21 -13.82
C ALA A 33 2.53 -2.42 -13.50
N THR A 34 1.85 -3.33 -14.21
CA THR A 34 0.43 -3.61 -13.96
C THR A 34 0.20 -4.25 -12.59
N LEU A 35 1.07 -5.18 -12.18
CA LEU A 35 0.99 -5.81 -10.86
C LEU A 35 1.28 -4.78 -9.76
N TYR A 36 2.27 -3.92 -9.95
CA TYR A 36 2.59 -2.91 -8.97
C TYR A 36 1.47 -1.87 -8.82
N ARG A 37 0.84 -1.43 -9.91
CA ARG A 37 -0.39 -0.59 -9.82
C ARG A 37 -1.48 -1.28 -9.01
N ASN A 38 -1.69 -2.58 -9.23
CA ASN A 38 -2.65 -3.35 -8.45
C ASN A 38 -2.28 -3.39 -6.95
N HIS A 39 -1.00 -3.53 -6.60
CA HIS A 39 -0.55 -3.43 -5.20
C HIS A 39 -0.87 -2.08 -4.57
N LEU A 40 -0.66 -0.98 -5.31
CA LEU A 40 -0.98 0.37 -4.86
C LEU A 40 -2.49 0.56 -4.63
N ASP A 41 -3.32 0.04 -5.55
CA ASP A 41 -4.78 0.05 -5.40
C ASP A 41 -5.24 -0.74 -4.16
N ILE A 42 -4.66 -1.93 -3.94
CA ILE A 42 -4.96 -2.76 -2.76
C ILE A 42 -4.51 -2.04 -1.49
N ALA A 43 -3.33 -1.45 -1.46
CA ALA A 43 -2.83 -0.70 -0.31
C ALA A 43 -3.78 0.46 0.06
N ALA A 44 -4.27 1.21 -0.92
CA ALA A 44 -5.26 2.26 -0.69
C ALA A 44 -6.58 1.70 -0.11
N LYS A 45 -7.01 0.51 -0.54
CA LYS A 45 -8.19 -0.17 0.05
C LYS A 45 -7.95 -0.67 1.46
N LEU A 46 -6.75 -1.16 1.77
CA LEU A 46 -6.38 -1.57 3.12
C LEU A 46 -6.38 -0.38 4.09
N ASP A 47 -5.95 0.81 3.66
CA ASP A 47 -6.05 2.01 4.49
C ASP A 47 -7.51 2.38 4.78
N GLN A 48 -8.39 2.33 3.77
CA GLN A 48 -9.83 2.56 3.96
C GLN A 48 -10.44 1.54 4.92
N TRP A 49 -9.98 0.29 4.86
CA TRP A 49 -10.42 -0.77 5.76
C TRP A 49 -9.90 -0.52 7.19
N ALA A 50 -8.63 -0.19 7.36
CA ALA A 50 -8.03 0.14 8.66
C ALA A 50 -8.76 1.30 9.35
N LEU A 51 -9.13 2.34 8.59
CA LEU A 51 -9.94 3.45 9.09
C LEU A 51 -11.33 3.00 9.57
N THR A 52 -11.95 2.05 8.88
CA THR A 52 -13.24 1.48 9.25
C THR A 52 -13.14 0.64 10.52
N GLU A 53 -12.16 -0.27 10.57
CA GLU A 53 -11.92 -1.14 11.72
C GLU A 53 -11.54 -0.34 12.97
N GLY A 54 -10.75 0.74 12.81
CA GLY A 54 -10.36 1.61 13.91
C GLY A 54 -11.54 2.27 14.64
N ARG A 55 -12.71 2.39 13.98
CA ARG A 55 -13.93 2.98 14.56
C ARG A 55 -14.85 1.94 15.24
N ARG A 56 -14.57 0.65 15.10
CA ARG A 56 -15.39 -0.40 15.70
C ARG A 56 -15.29 -0.37 17.23
N THR A 57 -16.44 -0.49 17.88
CA THR A 57 -16.55 -0.49 19.35
C THR A 57 -17.03 -1.84 19.90
N ASP A 58 -17.34 -2.80 19.02
CA ASP A 58 -17.88 -4.12 19.34
C ASP A 58 -16.80 -5.19 19.60
N ILE A 59 -15.52 -4.83 19.49
CA ILE A 59 -14.38 -5.71 19.70
C ILE A 59 -13.41 -5.13 20.74
N ASP A 60 -12.61 -6.01 21.36
CA ASP A 60 -11.57 -5.62 22.30
C ASP A 60 -10.59 -4.60 21.69
N ALA A 61 -10.18 -3.62 22.49
CA ALA A 61 -9.36 -2.49 22.02
C ALA A 61 -7.96 -2.93 21.57
N ARG A 62 -7.36 -3.92 22.25
CA ARG A 62 -6.04 -4.45 21.86
C ARG A 62 -6.15 -5.24 20.57
N HIS A 63 -7.20 -6.06 20.42
CA HIS A 63 -7.47 -6.77 19.17
C HIS A 63 -7.61 -5.77 18.00
N ARG A 64 -8.45 -4.74 18.16
CA ARG A 64 -8.67 -3.70 17.15
C ARG A 64 -7.36 -3.03 16.74
N ALA A 65 -6.56 -2.60 17.73
CA ALA A 65 -5.29 -1.95 17.46
C ALA A 65 -4.33 -2.84 16.68
N GLY A 66 -4.18 -4.11 17.07
CA GLY A 66 -3.34 -5.07 16.36
C GLY A 66 -3.82 -5.35 14.93
N TYR A 67 -5.14 -5.42 14.71
CA TYR A 67 -5.70 -5.64 13.38
C TYR A 67 -5.48 -4.43 12.45
N VAL A 68 -5.73 -3.21 12.95
CA VAL A 68 -5.46 -1.96 12.23
C VAL A 68 -3.97 -1.86 11.87
N GLN A 69 -3.08 -2.18 12.81
CA GLN A 69 -1.64 -2.19 12.55
C GLN A 69 -1.28 -3.19 11.44
N ALA A 70 -1.78 -4.43 11.51
CA ALA A 70 -1.49 -5.44 10.50
C ALA A 70 -1.96 -5.03 9.09
N LEU A 71 -3.11 -4.35 8.96
CA LEU A 71 -3.57 -3.81 7.68
C LEU A 71 -2.61 -2.74 7.14
N GLY A 72 -2.14 -1.85 8.01
CA GLY A 72 -1.14 -0.83 7.66
C GLY A 72 0.20 -1.44 7.22
N ASP A 73 0.69 -2.45 7.94
CA ASP A 73 1.95 -3.14 7.63
C ASP A 73 1.88 -3.82 6.25
N VAL A 74 0.76 -4.50 5.93
CA VAL A 74 0.57 -5.11 4.60
C VAL A 74 0.48 -4.05 3.50
N ALA A 75 -0.22 -2.94 3.74
CA ALA A 75 -0.29 -1.82 2.80
C ALA A 75 1.11 -1.22 2.55
N ALA A 76 1.93 -1.09 3.60
CA ALA A 76 3.31 -0.65 3.49
C ALA A 76 4.17 -1.60 2.65
N PHE A 77 4.03 -2.91 2.83
CA PHE A 77 4.80 -3.91 2.06
C PHE A 77 4.43 -3.89 0.57
N LEU A 78 3.14 -3.72 0.26
CA LEU A 78 2.65 -3.55 -1.11
C LEU A 78 3.25 -2.32 -1.78
N ARG A 79 3.31 -1.19 -1.06
CA ARG A 79 3.93 0.08 -1.54
C ARG A 79 5.44 -0.03 -1.70
N GLN A 80 6.12 -0.78 -0.84
CA GLN A 80 7.58 -0.87 -0.84
C GLN A 80 8.15 -1.89 -1.84
N THR A 81 7.31 -2.43 -2.73
CA THR A 81 7.65 -3.41 -3.77
C THR A 81 8.00 -4.82 -3.27
N TYR A 82 7.86 -5.10 -1.97
CA TYR A 82 8.28 -6.38 -1.36
C TYR A 82 7.48 -7.60 -1.85
N TYR A 83 6.29 -7.39 -2.39
CA TYR A 83 5.49 -8.47 -2.98
C TYR A 83 5.66 -8.60 -4.50
N LEU A 84 6.52 -7.79 -5.14
CA LEU A 84 6.85 -7.99 -6.54
C LEU A 84 7.77 -9.21 -6.70
N PRO A 85 7.63 -10.00 -7.78
CA PRO A 85 8.55 -11.09 -8.06
C PRO A 85 10.00 -10.59 -8.16
N GLU A 86 10.94 -11.30 -7.54
CA GLU A 86 12.37 -11.08 -7.72
C GLU A 86 12.88 -11.74 -9.02
N GLY A 87 13.79 -11.09 -9.74
CA GLY A 87 14.45 -11.63 -10.94
C GLY A 87 14.95 -10.54 -11.89
N PRO A 88 15.90 -10.86 -12.80
CA PRO A 88 16.46 -9.86 -13.72
C PRO A 88 15.43 -9.40 -14.77
N ASP A 89 15.55 -8.13 -15.15
CA ASP A 89 14.84 -7.52 -16.29
C ASP A 89 15.24 -8.13 -17.64
#